data_AF-A0A1J3IB40-F1
#
_entry.id   AF-A0A1J3IB40-F1
#
_cell.length_a   1.000
_cell.length_b   1.000
_cell.length_c   1.000
_cell.angle_alpha   90.00
_cell.angle_beta   90.00
_cell.angle_gamma   90.00
#
_symmetry.space_group_name_H-M   'P 1'
#
loop_
_entity.id
_entity.type
_entity.pdbx_description
1 polymer ?
#
loop_
_entity_poly.entity_id
_entity_poly.type
_entity_poly.pdbx_seq_one_letter_code
_entity_poly.pdbx_strand_id
1 'polypeptide(L)'
;MEDVSLNETPGGGDEEEEEEDEEEVVKEKISALQRIIPGGPELGVDALFEETAGYIMSLQCQIKTIKVLTSFLQRLDKQDMKFGG
;
A
#
# COMPACT_ATOMS: atom_id res chain seq x y z
N MET A 1 65.84 2.41 13.19
CA MET A 1 65.06 1.54 12.31
C MET A 1 64.14 0.76 13.24
N GLU A 2 62.99 1.33 13.55
CA GLU A 2 61.93 0.65 14.29
C GLU A 2 60.79 0.51 13.29
N ASP A 3 60.46 -0.74 12.96
CA ASP A 3 59.37 -1.10 12.06
C ASP A 3 58.05 -0.66 12.70
N VAL A 4 57.47 0.42 12.17
CA VAL A 4 56.11 0.82 12.50
C VAL A 4 55.18 -0.12 11.72
N SER A 5 54.77 -1.19 12.39
CA SER A 5 53.75 -2.10 11.89
C SER A 5 52.43 -1.34 11.75
N LEU A 6 52.02 -1.09 10.50
CA LEU A 6 50.69 -0.60 10.15
C LEU A 6 49.67 -1.60 10.71
N ASN A 7 48.83 -1.15 11.64
CA ASN A 7 47.55 -1.81 11.83
C ASN A 7 46.65 -1.30 10.70
N GLU A 8 46.29 -2.20 9.80
CA GLU A 8 45.08 -2.04 9.00
C GLU A 8 44.05 -2.91 9.69
N THR A 9 43.09 -2.26 10.33
CA THR A 9 41.86 -2.93 10.77
C THR A 9 40.83 -2.65 9.69
N PRO A 10 40.44 -3.61 8.81
CA PRO A 10 39.28 -3.46 7.97
C PRO A 10 38.07 -3.95 8.78
N GLY A 11 37.27 -3.02 9.29
CA GLY A 11 36.05 -3.33 10.01
C GLY A 11 35.14 -2.11 10.01
N GLY A 12 34.34 -1.97 8.96
CA GLY A 12 33.38 -0.87 8.82
C GLY A 12 32.86 -0.72 7.40
N GLY A 13 32.38 -1.80 6.78
CA GLY A 13 31.90 -1.79 5.39
C GLY A 13 30.58 -2.51 5.12
N ASP A 14 30.06 -3.32 6.05
CA ASP A 14 28.89 -4.17 5.77
C ASP A 14 27.58 -3.67 6.40
N GLU A 15 27.61 -2.81 7.43
CA GLU A 15 26.40 -2.33 8.12
C GLU A 15 25.75 -1.10 7.45
N GLU A 16 26.53 -0.30 6.71
CA GLU A 16 26.00 0.90 6.01
C GLU A 16 25.32 0.55 4.68
N GLU A 17 25.74 -0.53 4.00
CA GLU A 17 25.15 -0.96 2.72
C GLU A 17 23.76 -1.62 2.92
N GLU A 18 23.53 -2.32 4.04
CA GLU A 18 22.24 -2.97 4.32
C GLU A 18 21.14 -1.97 4.71
N GLU A 19 21.46 -0.89 5.45
CA GLU A 19 20.47 0.12 5.85
C GLU A 19 20.05 1.03 4.68
N GLU A 20 20.94 1.31 3.72
CA GLU A 20 20.60 2.10 2.53
C GLU A 20 19.55 1.40 1.65
N ASP A 21 19.61 0.06 1.54
CA ASP A 21 18.63 -0.74 0.79
C ASP A 21 17.24 -0.66 1.45
N GLU A 22 17.16 -0.75 2.78
CA GLU A 22 15.88 -0.64 3.49
C GLU A 22 15.20 0.72 3.29
N GLU A 23 15.96 1.82 3.34
CA GLU A 23 15.41 3.15 3.14
C GLU A 23 14.92 3.37 1.69
N GLU A 24 15.67 2.87 0.70
CA GLU A 24 15.27 2.92 -0.71
C GLU A 24 13.97 2.15 -0.95
N VAL A 25 13.87 0.93 -0.41
CA VAL A 25 12.67 0.11 -0.49
C VAL A 25 11.45 0.80 0.15
N VAL A 26 11.63 1.49 1.28
CA VAL A 26 10.53 2.25 1.91
C VAL A 26 10.10 3.41 1.01
N LYS A 27 11.03 4.16 0.43
CA LYS A 27 10.72 5.26 -0.51
C LYS A 27 9.94 4.77 -1.73
N GLU A 28 10.32 3.63 -2.30
CA GLU A 28 9.60 3.01 -3.41
C GLU A 28 8.15 2.64 -3.02
N LYS A 29 7.96 2.04 -1.84
CA LYS A 29 6.63 1.69 -1.32
C LYS A 29 5.76 2.94 -1.09
N ILE A 30 6.33 4.01 -0.56
CA ILE A 30 5.62 5.28 -0.38
C ILE A 30 5.22 5.88 -1.73
N SER A 31 6.14 5.90 -2.71
CA SER A 31 5.85 6.38 -4.07
C SER A 31 4.74 5.56 -4.75
N ALA A 32 4.79 4.24 -4.60
CA ALA A 32 3.74 3.35 -5.09
C ALA A 32 2.38 3.65 -4.43
N LEU A 33 2.36 3.93 -3.13
CA LEU A 33 1.16 4.30 -2.39
C LEU A 33 0.61 5.65 -2.86
N GLN A 34 1.44 6.69 -2.97
CA GLN A 34 1.04 8.01 -3.48
C GLN A 34 0.37 7.93 -4.86
N ARG A 35 0.82 7.03 -5.74
CA ARG A 35 0.23 6.86 -7.08
C ARG A 35 -1.19 6.27 -7.07
N ILE A 36 -1.53 5.46 -6.07
CA ILE A 36 -2.82 4.75 -6.03
C ILE A 36 -3.87 5.43 -5.15
N ILE A 37 -3.43 6.26 -4.20
CA ILE A 37 -4.31 6.97 -3.29
C ILE A 37 -4.85 8.25 -3.96
N PRO A 38 -6.16 8.53 -3.90
CA PRO A 38 -6.72 9.79 -4.41
C PRO A 38 -6.05 11.00 -3.77
N GLY A 39 -5.50 11.91 -4.58
CA GLY A 39 -4.72 13.06 -4.10
C GLY A 39 -3.37 12.71 -3.48
N GLY A 40 -2.92 11.45 -3.59
CA GLY A 40 -1.69 10.95 -2.99
C GLY A 40 -0.40 11.67 -3.40
N PRO A 41 -0.19 12.11 -4.66
CA PRO A 41 1.04 12.82 -5.06
C PRO A 41 1.29 14.12 -4.30
N GLU A 42 0.24 14.76 -3.77
CA GLU A 42 0.33 16.00 -3.01
C GLU A 42 0.44 15.78 -1.48
N LEU A 43 0.33 14.53 -1.00
CA LEU A 43 0.30 14.21 0.43
C LEU A 43 1.69 13.85 0.98
N GLY A 44 1.98 14.39 2.17
CA GLY A 44 3.05 13.89 3.04
C GLY A 44 2.69 12.54 3.69
N VAL A 45 3.68 11.86 4.28
CA VAL A 45 3.57 10.47 4.77
C VAL A 45 2.40 10.25 5.74
N ASP A 46 2.22 11.10 6.75
CA ASP A 46 1.15 10.93 7.76
C ASP A 46 -0.24 11.03 7.12
N ALA A 47 -0.45 12.08 6.33
CA ALA A 47 -1.73 12.29 5.63
C ALA A 47 -1.98 11.21 4.57
N LEU A 48 -0.92 10.71 3.93
CA LEU A 48 -1.02 9.60 2.98
C LEU A 48 -1.54 8.33 3.65
N PHE A 49 -1.08 7.99 4.85
CA PHE A 49 -1.58 6.82 5.57
C PHE A 49 -3.03 7.00 6.07
N GLU A 50 -3.40 8.19 6.51
CA GLU A 50 -4.80 8.50 6.87
C GLU A 50 -5.73 8.37 5.66
N GLU A 51 -5.37 9.00 4.55
CA GLU A 51 -6.13 8.91 3.30
C GLU A 51 -6.16 7.47 2.76
N THR A 52 -5.07 6.71 2.92
CA THR A 52 -5.02 5.28 2.60
C THR A 52 -6.08 4.48 3.37
N ALA A 53 -6.17 4.69 4.68
CA ALA A 53 -7.18 4.01 5.51
C ALA A 53 -8.60 4.40 5.08
N GLY A 54 -8.84 5.68 4.82
CA GLY A 54 -10.10 6.19 4.30
C GLY A 54 -10.48 5.59 2.95
N TYR A 55 -9.51 5.47 2.04
CA TYR A 55 -9.72 4.92 0.71
C TYR A 55 -10.02 3.42 0.74
N ILE A 56 -9.29 2.64 1.56
CA ILE A 56 -9.60 1.21 1.77
C ILE A 56 -11.05 1.03 2.27
N MET A 57 -11.46 1.82 3.25
CA MET A 57 -12.82 1.74 3.79
C MET A 57 -13.88 2.11 2.74
N SER A 58 -13.59 3.12 1.91
CA SER A 58 -14.45 3.53 0.81
C SER A 58 -14.60 2.43 -0.24
N LEU A 59 -13.50 1.80 -0.67
CA LEU A 59 -13.52 0.68 -1.60
C LEU A 59 -14.34 -0.50 -1.05
N GLN A 60 -14.17 -0.84 0.23
CA GLN A 60 -14.96 -1.88 0.88
C GLN A 60 -16.46 -1.53 0.92
N CYS A 61 -16.81 -0.28 1.19
CA CYS A 61 -18.19 0.20 1.17
C CYS A 61 -18.82 0.09 -0.22
N GLN A 62 -18.08 0.49 -1.26
CA GLN A 62 -18.51 0.37 -2.66
C GLN A 62 -18.81 -1.09 -3.03
N ILE A 63 -17.90 -2.02 -2.70
CA ILE A 63 -18.09 -3.46 -2.94
C ILE A 63 -19.34 -3.99 -2.23
N LYS A 64 -19.53 -3.65 -0.94
CA LYS A 64 -20.70 -4.07 -0.16
C LYS A 64 -22.00 -3.57 -0.79
N THR A 65 -22.02 -2.29 -1.18
CA THR A 65 -23.18 -1.68 -1.84
C THR A 65 -23.53 -2.39 -3.15
N ILE A 66 -22.54 -2.61 -4.02
CA ILE A 66 -22.75 -3.30 -5.30
C ILE A 66 -23.28 -4.72 -5.08
N LYS A 67 -22.75 -5.45 -4.09
CA LYS A 67 -23.25 -6.79 -3.75
C LYS A 67 -24.71 -6.78 -3.29
N VAL A 68 -25.10 -5.81 -2.46
CA VAL A 68 -26.49 -5.66 -2.00
C VAL A 68 -27.41 -5.33 -3.17
N LEU A 69 -27.04 -4.36 -4.01
CA LEU A 69 -27.81 -3.97 -5.19
C LEU A 69 -27.97 -5.14 -6.17
N THR A 70 -26.87 -5.85 -6.45
CA THR A 70 -26.90 -7.03 -7.33
C THR A 70 -27.81 -8.12 -6.76
N SER A 71 -27.72 -8.39 -5.46
CA SER A 71 -28.58 -9.38 -4.81
C SER A 71 -30.05 -8.98 -4.83
N PHE A 72 -30.34 -7.68 -4.74
CA PHE A 72 -31.69 -7.15 -4.83
C PHE A 72 -32.25 -7.30 -6.26
N LEU A 73 -31.51 -6.89 -7.28
CA LEU A 73 -31.92 -7.02 -8.69
C LEU A 73 -32.15 -8.48 -9.07
N GLN A 74 -31.26 -9.38 -8.69
CA GLN A 74 -31.43 -10.83 -8.92
C GLN A 74 -32.68 -11.42 -8.26
N ARG A 75 -33.20 -10.80 -7.19
CA ARG A 75 -34.46 -11.23 -6.56
C ARG A 75 -35.67 -10.72 -7.33
N LEU A 76 -35.61 -9.50 -7.87
CA LEU A 76 -36.67 -8.95 -8.73
C LEU A 76 -36.84 -9.79 -9.99
N ASP A 77 -35.74 -10.11 -10.68
CA ASP A 77 -35.76 -10.96 -11.88
C ASP A 77 -36.41 -12.32 -11.63
N LYS A 78 -36.23 -12.89 -10.44
CA LYS A 78 -36.84 -14.17 -10.03
C LYS A 78 -38.31 -14.06 -9.63
N GLN A 79 -38.78 -12.88 -9.21
CA GLN A 79 -40.19 -12.65 -8.90
C GLN A 79 -41.02 -12.44 -10.17
N ASP A 80 -40.46 -11.80 -11.20
CA ASP A 80 -41.14 -11.67 -12.50
C ASP A 80 -41.39 -13.02 -13.17
N MET A 81 -40.51 -14.01 -12.95
CA MET A 81 -40.67 -15.38 -13.45
C MET A 81 -41.73 -16.22 -12.70
N LYS A 82 -42.36 -15.68 -11.63
CA LYS A 82 -43.37 -16.40 -10.81
C LYS A 82 -44.82 -16.05 -11.14
N PHE A 83 -45.06 -15.12 -12.08
CA PHE A 83 -46.41 -14.72 -12.49
C PHE A 83 -46.88 -15.32 -13.84
N GLY A 84 -46.17 -16.31 -14.40
CA GLY A 84 -46.67 -17.12 -15.52
C GLY A 84 -47.43 -18.33 -14.99
N GLY A 85 -48.75 -18.37 -15.21
CA GLY A 85 -49.63 -19.49 -14.86
C GLY A 85 -49.45 -20.74 -15.71
#